data_AF-A0A502BSB1-F1
#
_entry.id   AF-A0A502BSB1-F1
#
_cell.length_a   1.000
_cell.length_b   1.000
_cell.length_c   1.000
_cell.angle_alpha   90.00
_cell.angle_beta   90.00
_cell.angle_gamma   90.00
#
_symmetry.space_group_name_H-M   'P 1'
#
loop_
_entity.id
_entity.type
_entity.pdbx_description
1 polymer ?
#
loop_
_entity_poly.entity_id
_entity_poly.type
_entity_poly.pdbx_seq_one_letter_code
_entity_poly.pdbx_strand_id
1 'polypeptide(L)'
;MAEPHVPQLSRICTHCLEDKPATLEFFPLHKMGKHGLHSYCIPCKKADDTKRRNRPDQKARQKAWRDANKANVKDYNAAYREAGYSSTQHCAEWRAKNLEKARAYARSMQRRKRETSEAFLLKQRVSARLNDMLKGKGGRTTEQLLGYSAETLRLHIERQFTTGMSWEKMRKGVIEIDHIIPVREFNITSYDDPDFASCWALSNLRPMWAKENRSKNGKRTHLI
;
A
#
# COMPACT_ATOMS: atom_id res chain seq x y z
N MET A 1 -37.72 -27.16 18.70
CA MET A 1 -38.39 -25.88 18.97
C MET A 1 -37.99 -24.94 17.86
N ALA A 2 -38.93 -24.52 17.02
CA ALA A 2 -38.63 -23.62 15.91
C ALA A 2 -38.23 -22.26 16.47
N GLU A 3 -37.05 -21.76 16.10
CA GLU A 3 -36.62 -20.41 16.45
C GLU A 3 -37.63 -19.40 15.86
N PRO A 4 -38.08 -18.40 16.64
CA PRO A 4 -39.01 -17.41 16.14
C PRO A 4 -38.32 -16.60 15.03
N HIS A 5 -38.82 -16.74 13.80
CA HIS A 5 -38.41 -15.92 12.66
C HIS A 5 -38.85 -14.48 12.92
N VAL A 6 -37.95 -13.68 13.51
CA VAL A 6 -38.14 -12.23 13.61
C VAL A 6 -38.09 -11.69 12.17
N PRO A 7 -39.18 -11.11 11.65
CA PRO A 7 -39.18 -10.57 10.30
C PRO A 7 -38.09 -9.50 10.25
N GLN A 8 -37.07 -9.72 9.42
CA GLN A 8 -36.09 -8.67 9.16
C GLN A 8 -36.85 -7.49 8.56
N LEU A 9 -36.94 -6.39 9.32
CA LEU A 9 -37.58 -5.17 8.86
C LEU A 9 -36.94 -4.79 7.52
N SER A 10 -37.71 -4.83 6.42
CA SER A 10 -37.22 -4.51 5.09
C SER A 10 -37.57 -3.07 4.72
N ARG A 11 -36.83 -2.48 3.79
CA ARG A 11 -37.03 -1.12 3.31
C ARG A 11 -36.74 -1.05 1.82
N ILE A 12 -37.68 -0.43 1.10
CA ILE A 12 -37.53 -0.14 -0.31
C ILE A 12 -36.72 1.16 -0.50
N CYS A 13 -35.64 1.06 -1.28
CA CYS A 13 -34.89 2.24 -1.70
C CYS A 13 -35.72 3.09 -2.66
N THR A 14 -35.99 4.36 -2.35
CA THR A 14 -36.82 5.21 -3.24
C THR A 14 -36.11 5.70 -4.51
N HIS A 15 -34.84 5.31 -4.72
CA HIS A 15 -34.09 5.63 -5.94
C HIS A 15 -33.97 4.42 -6.88
N CYS A 16 -33.65 3.22 -6.38
CA CYS A 16 -33.53 2.01 -7.22
C CYS A 16 -34.72 1.07 -7.11
N LEU A 17 -35.66 1.35 -6.21
CA LEU A 17 -36.87 0.56 -5.94
C LEU A 17 -36.63 -0.88 -5.49
N GLU A 18 -35.38 -1.25 -5.19
CA GLU A 18 -35.04 -2.55 -4.62
C GLU A 18 -35.40 -2.63 -3.13
N ASP A 19 -36.00 -3.75 -2.73
CA ASP A 19 -36.20 -4.08 -1.32
C ASP A 19 -34.93 -4.67 -0.70
N LYS A 20 -34.52 -4.13 0.45
CA LYS A 20 -33.29 -4.51 1.15
C LYS A 20 -33.55 -4.53 2.65
N PRO A 21 -32.76 -5.30 3.43
CA PRO A 21 -32.83 -5.24 4.89
C PRO A 21 -32.65 -3.81 5.39
N ALA A 22 -33.51 -3.35 6.31
CA ALA A 22 -33.45 -2.02 6.91
C ALA A 22 -32.35 -1.96 7.98
N THR A 23 -31.10 -2.15 7.55
CA THR A 23 -29.91 -2.11 8.41
C THR A 23 -28.91 -1.05 7.92
N LEU A 24 -27.94 -0.73 8.77
CA LEU A 24 -26.85 0.20 8.44
C LEU A 24 -25.89 -0.33 7.37
N GLU A 25 -25.98 -1.62 7.02
CA GLU A 25 -25.22 -2.21 5.92
C GLU A 25 -25.79 -1.80 4.55
N PHE A 26 -27.10 -1.59 4.46
CA PHE A 26 -27.78 -1.27 3.19
C PHE A 26 -28.26 0.18 3.11
N PHE A 27 -28.55 0.82 4.26
CA PHE A 27 -29.05 2.19 4.32
C PHE A 27 -28.18 3.07 5.24
N PRO A 28 -27.76 4.26 4.78
CA PRO A 28 -27.05 5.21 5.64
C PRO A 28 -27.89 5.64 6.84
N LEU A 29 -27.20 5.99 7.93
CA LEU A 29 -27.81 6.64 9.09
C LEU A 29 -28.40 8.00 8.68
N HIS A 30 -29.67 8.22 9.02
CA HIS A 30 -30.34 9.51 8.87
C HIS A 30 -31.16 9.79 10.12
N LYS A 31 -30.71 10.73 10.94
CA LYS A 31 -31.30 11.01 12.26
C LYS A 31 -32.79 11.37 12.20
N MET A 32 -33.21 12.01 11.11
CA MET A 32 -34.62 12.40 10.87
C MET A 32 -35.37 11.40 9.98
N GLY A 33 -34.73 10.28 9.62
CA GLY A 33 -35.30 9.27 8.75
C GLY A 33 -36.16 8.29 9.54
N LYS A 34 -37.17 7.71 8.89
CA LYS A 34 -37.94 6.60 9.45
C LYS A 34 -36.98 5.48 9.90
N HIS A 35 -37.08 5.05 11.15
CA HIS A 35 -36.17 4.09 11.81
C HIS A 35 -34.69 4.51 11.85
N GLY A 36 -34.39 5.80 11.75
CA GLY A 36 -33.01 6.31 11.76
C GLY A 36 -32.25 6.05 10.45
N LEU A 37 -32.94 5.67 9.38
CA LEU A 37 -32.35 5.28 8.10
C LEU A 37 -32.79 6.19 6.96
N HIS A 38 -31.85 6.42 6.04
CA HIS A 38 -32.08 7.19 4.82
C HIS A 38 -33.05 6.45 3.87
N SER A 39 -33.74 7.19 3.00
CA SER A 39 -34.65 6.61 1.99
C SER A 39 -33.94 5.93 0.82
N TYR A 40 -32.72 6.36 0.52
CA TYR A 40 -31.86 5.74 -0.50
C TYR A 40 -30.91 4.72 0.13
N CYS A 41 -30.70 3.60 -0.54
CA CYS A 41 -29.64 2.65 -0.19
C CYS A 41 -28.25 3.30 -0.35
N ILE A 42 -27.23 2.73 0.29
CA ILE A 42 -25.86 3.27 0.29
C ILE A 42 -25.33 3.52 -1.13
N PRO A 43 -25.44 2.59 -2.10
CA PRO A 43 -25.00 2.84 -3.48
C PRO A 43 -25.70 4.05 -4.12
N CYS A 44 -27.03 4.12 -4.05
CA CYS A 44 -27.80 5.23 -4.60
C CYS A 44 -27.44 6.56 -3.94
N LYS A 45 -27.27 6.57 -2.61
CA LYS A 45 -26.85 7.78 -1.89
C LYS A 45 -25.46 8.24 -2.29
N LYS A 46 -24.51 7.32 -2.45
CA LYS A 46 -23.16 7.64 -2.94
C LYS A 46 -23.18 8.23 -4.35
N ALA A 47 -23.99 7.67 -5.24
CA ALA A 47 -24.14 8.17 -6.60
C ALA A 47 -24.75 9.58 -6.63
N ASP A 48 -25.82 9.80 -5.86
CA ASP A 48 -26.48 11.11 -5.71
C ASP A 48 -25.54 12.16 -5.09
N ASP A 49 -24.82 11.83 -4.01
CA ASP A 49 -23.84 12.73 -3.41
C ASP A 49 -22.71 13.10 -4.36
N THR A 50 -22.26 12.13 -5.18
CA THR A 50 -21.25 12.36 -6.20
C THR A 50 -21.75 13.31 -7.28
N LYS A 51 -22.99 13.12 -7.77
CA LYS A 51 -23.63 14.03 -8.72
C LYS A 51 -23.73 15.44 -8.14
N ARG A 52 -24.24 15.59 -6.92
CA ARG A 52 -24.36 16.89 -6.22
C ARG A 52 -23.00 17.58 -6.06
N ARG A 53 -21.98 16.85 -5.61
CA ARG A 53 -20.61 17.38 -5.47
C ARG A 53 -20.01 17.82 -6.81
N ASN A 54 -20.32 17.09 -7.89
CA ASN A 54 -19.76 17.35 -9.21
C ASN A 54 -20.53 18.37 -10.05
N ARG A 55 -21.67 18.86 -9.55
CA ARG A 55 -22.45 19.92 -10.18
C ARG A 55 -21.57 21.13 -10.55
N PRO A 56 -21.60 21.61 -11.81
CA PRO A 56 -20.78 22.74 -12.25
C PRO A 56 -20.99 24.01 -11.43
N ASP A 57 -22.25 24.34 -11.10
CA ASP A 57 -22.62 25.48 -10.27
C ASP A 57 -22.02 25.39 -8.86
N GLN A 58 -22.02 24.19 -8.28
CA GLN A 58 -21.42 23.97 -6.97
C GLN A 58 -19.89 24.13 -7.00
N LYS A 59 -19.22 23.62 -8.04
CA LYS A 59 -17.76 23.80 -8.21
C LYS A 59 -17.40 25.26 -8.44
N ALA A 60 -18.18 25.99 -9.25
CA ALA A 60 -17.99 27.41 -9.49
C ALA A 60 -18.14 28.22 -8.18
N ARG A 61 -19.19 27.95 -7.39
CA ARG A 61 -19.39 28.57 -6.07
C ARG A 61 -18.24 28.29 -5.11
N GLN A 62 -17.77 27.05 -5.03
CA GLN A 62 -16.62 26.68 -4.19
C GLN A 62 -15.33 27.35 -4.65
N LYS A 63 -15.13 27.52 -5.96
CA LYS A 63 -13.99 28.26 -6.51
C LYS A 63 -14.07 29.74 -6.13
N ALA A 64 -15.21 30.39 -6.39
CA ALA A 64 -15.43 31.79 -6.05
C ALA A 64 -15.20 32.07 -4.56
N TRP A 65 -15.71 31.21 -3.68
CA TRP A 65 -15.47 31.33 -2.23
C TRP A 65 -13.98 31.18 -1.88
N ARG A 66 -13.27 30.19 -2.46
CA ARG A 66 -11.84 29.99 -2.23
C ARG A 66 -11.01 31.18 -2.70
N ASP A 67 -11.35 31.75 -3.85
CA ASP A 67 -10.64 32.89 -4.43
C ASP A 67 -10.88 34.15 -3.58
N ALA A 68 -12.13 34.43 -3.20
CA ALA A 68 -12.50 35.57 -2.37
C ALA A 68 -11.94 35.49 -0.93
N ASN A 69 -11.82 34.28 -0.38
CA ASN A 69 -11.34 34.06 0.99
C ASN A 69 -9.87 33.62 1.06
N LYS A 70 -9.13 33.69 -0.06
CA LYS A 70 -7.74 33.21 -0.13
C LYS A 70 -6.83 33.90 0.89
N ALA A 71 -6.98 35.21 1.06
CA ALA A 71 -6.24 36.00 2.05
C ALA A 71 -6.66 35.59 3.48
N ASN A 72 -7.96 35.60 3.78
CA ASN A 72 -8.49 35.20 5.09
C ASN A 72 -8.03 33.80 5.52
N VAL A 73 -8.03 32.83 4.61
CA VAL A 73 -7.54 31.46 4.89
C VAL A 73 -6.03 31.46 5.13
N LYS A 74 -5.26 32.27 4.38
CA LYS A 74 -3.82 32.40 4.59
C LYS A 74 -3.54 33.01 5.96
N ASP A 75 -4.23 34.07 6.33
CA ASP A 75 -4.04 34.81 7.58
C ASP A 75 -4.51 33.97 8.78
N TYR A 76 -5.66 33.29 8.67
CA TYR A 76 -6.11 32.30 9.65
C TYR A 76 -5.06 31.20 9.87
N ASN A 77 -4.53 30.62 8.78
CA ASN A 77 -3.50 29.58 8.90
C ASN A 77 -2.18 30.13 9.45
N ALA A 78 -1.84 31.40 9.20
CA ALA A 78 -0.66 32.04 9.76
C ALA A 78 -0.83 32.26 11.26
N ALA A 79 -1.96 32.84 11.69
CA ALA A 79 -2.31 33.02 13.09
C ALA A 79 -2.40 31.67 13.84
N TYR A 80 -2.94 30.63 13.20
CA TYR A 80 -2.99 29.28 13.76
C TYR A 80 -1.59 28.71 14.00
N ARG A 81 -0.64 28.96 13.09
CA ARG A 81 0.78 28.56 13.26
C ARG A 81 1.48 29.41 14.33
N GLU A 82 1.22 30.71 14.36
CA GLU A 82 1.81 31.66 15.32
C GLU A 82 1.34 31.39 16.75
N ALA A 83 0.07 31.03 16.93
CA ALA A 83 -0.49 30.54 18.19
C ALA A 83 0.07 29.16 18.62
N GLY A 84 1.05 28.61 17.90
CA GLY A 84 1.73 27.36 18.25
C GLY A 84 0.93 26.09 17.91
N TYR A 85 -0.25 26.21 17.29
CA TYR A 85 -0.99 25.05 16.81
C TYR A 85 -0.36 24.53 15.53
N SER A 86 0.75 23.80 15.69
CA SER A 86 1.32 23.02 14.61
C SER A 86 0.89 21.57 14.75
N SER A 87 0.14 21.06 13.75
CA SER A 87 -0.16 19.63 13.67
C SER A 87 1.13 18.80 13.67
N THR A 88 2.26 19.36 13.21
CA THR A 88 3.56 18.68 13.25
C THR A 88 4.19 18.67 14.64
N GLN A 89 4.10 19.75 15.44
CA GLN A 89 4.58 19.75 16.82
C GLN A 89 3.74 18.84 17.71
N HIS A 90 2.41 18.92 17.62
CA HIS A 90 1.52 18.02 18.35
C HIS A 90 1.74 16.55 17.96
N CYS A 91 1.90 16.25 16.66
CA CYS A 91 2.27 14.91 16.21
C CYS A 91 3.66 14.49 16.73
N ALA A 92 4.63 15.39 16.78
CA ALA A 92 5.97 15.11 17.27
C ALA A 92 5.97 14.83 18.78
N GLU A 93 5.29 15.65 19.57
CA GLU A 93 5.09 15.45 21.01
C GLU A 93 4.34 14.15 21.29
N TRP A 94 3.27 13.88 20.55
CA TRP A 94 2.54 12.62 20.67
C TRP A 94 3.45 11.43 20.36
N ARG A 95 4.24 11.48 19.28
CA ARG A 95 5.19 10.42 18.93
C ARG A 95 6.30 10.27 19.97
N ALA A 96 6.80 11.36 20.55
CA ALA A 96 7.80 11.32 21.61
C ALA A 96 7.25 10.65 22.87
N LYS A 97 6.03 11.03 23.29
CA LYS A 97 5.34 10.46 24.45
C LYS A 97 4.82 9.04 24.21
N ASN A 98 4.60 8.63 22.95
CA ASN A 98 4.03 7.34 22.56
C ASN A 98 4.92 6.58 21.58
N LEU A 99 6.25 6.63 21.78
CA LEU A 99 7.23 6.06 20.86
C LEU A 99 6.97 4.58 20.57
N GLU A 100 6.65 3.81 21.60
CA GLU A 100 6.36 2.39 21.47
C GLU A 100 5.11 2.13 20.62
N LYS A 101 4.01 2.84 20.89
CA LYS A 101 2.77 2.72 20.11
C LYS A 101 2.99 3.12 18.65
N ALA A 102 3.73 4.20 18.41
CA ALA A 102 4.08 4.65 17.07
C ALA A 102 4.92 3.59 16.32
N ARG A 103 5.92 2.99 17.00
CA ARG A 103 6.73 1.89 16.45
C ARG A 103 5.90 0.64 16.21
N ALA A 104 5.01 0.27 17.13
CA ALA A 104 4.13 -0.89 17.00
C ALA A 104 3.19 -0.73 15.80
N TYR A 105 2.61 0.46 15.63
CA TYR A 105 1.79 0.79 14.47
C TYR A 105 2.60 0.76 13.16
N ALA A 106 3.82 1.32 13.15
CA ALA A 106 4.69 1.25 11.98
C ALA A 106 5.05 -0.21 11.60
N ARG A 107 5.36 -1.05 12.60
CA ARG A 107 5.61 -2.48 12.40
C ARG A 107 4.39 -3.21 11.86
N SER A 108 3.20 -2.96 12.40
CA SER A 108 1.97 -3.61 11.93
C SER A 108 1.63 -3.20 10.50
N MET A 109 1.82 -1.91 10.16
CA MET A 109 1.65 -1.40 8.80
C MET A 109 2.65 -2.02 7.81
N GLN A 110 3.92 -2.15 8.19
CA GLN A 110 4.92 -2.83 7.37
C GLN A 110 4.63 -4.32 7.20
N ARG A 111 4.18 -5.00 8.26
CA ARG A 111 3.76 -6.41 8.20
C ARG A 111 2.60 -6.58 7.22
N ARG A 112 1.54 -5.79 7.37
CA ARG A 112 0.37 -5.82 6.49
C ARG A 112 0.75 -5.57 5.04
N LYS A 113 1.57 -4.54 4.75
CA LYS A 113 2.04 -4.26 3.39
C LYS A 113 2.84 -5.43 2.80
N ARG A 114 3.70 -6.07 3.59
CA ARG A 114 4.39 -7.28 3.12
C ARG A 114 3.38 -8.35 2.77
N GLU A 115 2.39 -8.61 3.61
CA GLU A 115 1.36 -9.65 3.40
C GLU A 115 0.46 -9.39 2.19
N THR A 116 0.14 -8.13 1.89
CA THR A 116 -0.80 -7.78 0.81
C THR A 116 -0.15 -7.40 -0.50
N SER A 117 1.17 -7.16 -0.54
CA SER A 117 1.87 -6.73 -1.74
C SER A 117 3.17 -7.51 -1.94
N GLU A 118 3.18 -8.29 -3.01
CA GLU A 118 4.30 -9.11 -3.47
C GLU A 118 5.47 -8.23 -3.92
N ALA A 119 5.18 -7.16 -4.67
CA ALA A 119 6.19 -6.17 -5.05
C ALA A 119 6.86 -5.54 -3.82
N PHE A 120 6.07 -5.17 -2.81
CA PHE A 120 6.63 -4.62 -1.56
C PHE A 120 7.47 -5.65 -0.80
N LEU A 121 7.04 -6.92 -0.76
CA LEU A 121 7.83 -8.01 -0.18
C LEU A 121 9.20 -8.12 -0.86
N LEU A 122 9.23 -8.18 -2.20
CA LEU A 122 10.48 -8.31 -2.95
C LEU A 122 11.38 -7.08 -2.75
N LYS A 123 10.81 -5.87 -2.82
CA LYS A 123 11.53 -4.63 -2.54
C LYS A 123 12.22 -4.66 -1.18
N GLN A 124 11.56 -5.16 -0.14
CA GLN A 124 12.14 -5.26 1.21
C GLN A 124 13.30 -6.26 1.25
N ARG A 125 13.15 -7.44 0.63
CA ARG A 125 14.21 -8.46 0.57
C ARG A 125 15.45 -7.97 -0.18
N VAL A 126 15.24 -7.39 -1.36
CA VAL A 126 16.33 -6.81 -2.16
C VAL A 126 16.99 -5.67 -1.42
N SER A 127 16.20 -4.78 -0.80
CA SER A 127 16.76 -3.66 -0.04
C SER A 127 17.60 -4.12 1.16
N ALA A 128 17.17 -5.17 1.86
CA ALA A 128 17.96 -5.77 2.95
C ALA A 128 19.28 -6.32 2.40
N ARG A 129 19.23 -7.10 1.31
CA ARG A 129 20.44 -7.65 0.70
C ARG A 129 21.41 -6.58 0.20
N LEU A 130 20.89 -5.52 -0.42
CA LEU A 130 21.71 -4.39 -0.86
C LEU A 130 22.39 -3.68 0.30
N ASN A 131 21.71 -3.55 1.45
CA ASN A 131 22.29 -2.94 2.65
C ASN A 131 23.33 -3.85 3.34
N ASP A 132 23.24 -5.16 3.15
CA ASP A 132 24.26 -6.12 3.61
C ASP A 132 25.49 -6.09 2.71
N MET A 133 25.31 -5.88 1.41
CA MET A 133 26.40 -5.84 0.42
C MET A 133 27.17 -4.51 0.44
N LEU A 134 26.48 -3.38 0.37
CA LEU A 134 27.08 -2.05 0.33
C LEU A 134 26.33 -1.12 1.30
N LYS A 135 27.06 -0.34 2.09
CA LYS A 135 26.47 0.63 3.02
C LYS A 135 26.26 1.97 2.33
N GLY A 136 25.13 2.60 2.62
CA GLY A 136 24.85 3.98 2.19
C GLY A 136 24.52 4.09 0.69
N LYS A 137 23.25 4.32 0.37
CA LYS A 137 22.78 4.44 -1.03
C LYS A 137 22.98 5.83 -1.64
N GLY A 138 23.63 6.75 -0.91
CA GLY A 138 23.77 8.16 -1.33
C GLY A 138 22.40 8.84 -1.56
N GLY A 139 21.39 8.51 -0.75
CA GLY A 139 20.03 9.03 -0.92
C GLY A 139 19.20 8.37 -2.02
N ARG A 140 19.80 7.48 -2.83
CA ARG A 140 19.09 6.75 -3.90
C ARG A 140 18.17 5.68 -3.33
N THR A 141 17.01 5.53 -3.95
CA THR A 141 16.09 4.42 -3.69
C THR A 141 16.62 3.14 -4.33
N THR A 142 16.18 1.98 -3.81
CA THR A 142 16.49 0.67 -4.40
C THR A 142 16.13 0.60 -5.90
N GLU A 143 15.03 1.22 -6.32
CA GLU A 143 14.59 1.19 -7.72
C GLU A 143 15.48 2.06 -8.61
N GLN A 144 15.96 3.20 -8.10
CA GLN A 144 16.95 4.03 -8.80
C GLN A 144 18.29 3.31 -8.99
N LEU A 145 18.72 2.51 -8.00
CA LEU A 145 19.96 1.73 -8.10
C LEU A 145 19.85 0.60 -9.12
N LEU A 146 18.70 -0.09 -9.15
CA LEU A 146 18.51 -1.28 -9.98
C LEU A 146 18.07 -0.97 -11.41
N GLY A 147 17.54 0.23 -11.67
CA GLY A 147 17.01 0.61 -12.98
C GLY A 147 15.65 -0.01 -13.32
N TYR A 148 14.98 -0.67 -12.37
CA TYR A 148 13.64 -1.23 -12.55
C TYR A 148 12.80 -1.13 -11.28
N SER A 149 11.48 -1.15 -11.46
CA SER A 149 10.52 -1.07 -10.34
C SER A 149 10.37 -2.40 -9.61
N ALA A 150 9.89 -2.35 -8.36
CA ALA A 150 9.52 -3.55 -7.62
C ALA A 150 8.42 -4.38 -8.33
N GLU A 151 7.57 -3.73 -9.10
CA GLU A 151 6.52 -4.39 -9.90
C GLU A 151 7.12 -5.13 -11.10
N THR A 152 8.10 -4.53 -11.76
CA THR A 152 8.87 -5.20 -12.84
C THR A 152 9.57 -6.44 -12.32
N LEU A 153 10.22 -6.35 -11.15
CA LEU A 153 10.83 -7.50 -10.49
C LEU A 153 9.79 -8.57 -10.12
N ARG A 154 8.63 -8.17 -9.60
CA ARG A 154 7.53 -9.09 -9.27
C ARG A 154 7.10 -9.90 -10.48
N LEU A 155 6.79 -9.24 -11.59
CA LEU A 155 6.40 -9.89 -12.86
C LEU A 155 7.50 -10.82 -13.39
N HIS A 156 8.75 -10.38 -13.32
CA HIS A 156 9.91 -11.18 -13.76
C HIS A 156 10.13 -12.46 -12.94
N ILE A 157 9.86 -12.41 -11.64
CA ILE A 157 9.96 -13.58 -10.77
C ILE A 157 8.76 -14.51 -10.98
N GLU A 158 7.55 -13.94 -11.08
CA GLU A 158 6.31 -14.71 -11.27
C GLU A 158 6.32 -15.51 -12.58
N ARG A 159 6.79 -14.93 -13.68
CA ARG A 159 6.87 -15.63 -14.97
C ARG A 159 7.79 -16.86 -14.97
N GLN A 160 8.65 -16.99 -13.97
CA GLN A 160 9.59 -18.11 -13.81
C GLN A 160 9.12 -19.15 -12.79
N PHE A 161 7.93 -18.98 -12.19
CA PHE A 161 7.39 -19.94 -11.24
C PHE A 161 7.13 -21.30 -11.92
N THR A 162 7.69 -22.35 -11.33
CA THR A 162 7.45 -23.74 -11.73
C THR A 162 6.32 -24.35 -10.91
N THR A 163 5.92 -25.58 -11.24
CA THR A 163 4.84 -26.29 -10.57
C THR A 163 5.01 -26.28 -9.05
N GLY A 164 3.97 -25.78 -8.37
CA GLY A 164 3.93 -25.69 -6.92
C GLY A 164 4.59 -24.44 -6.34
N MET A 165 5.25 -23.58 -7.13
CA MET A 165 5.69 -22.27 -6.67
C MET A 165 4.49 -21.33 -6.50
N SER A 166 4.52 -20.50 -5.47
CA SER A 166 3.49 -19.49 -5.23
C SER A 166 4.04 -18.34 -4.40
N TRP A 167 3.37 -17.19 -4.45
CA TRP A 167 3.70 -16.06 -3.59
C TRP A 167 3.57 -16.37 -2.10
N GLU A 168 2.66 -17.27 -1.72
CA GLU A 168 2.55 -17.75 -0.34
C GLU A 168 3.82 -18.49 0.11
N LYS A 169 4.33 -19.41 -0.72
CA LYS A 169 5.59 -20.12 -0.44
C LYS A 169 6.79 -19.17 -0.46
N MET A 170 6.80 -18.20 -1.37
CA MET A 170 7.81 -17.15 -1.37
C MET A 170 7.75 -16.35 -0.06
N ARG A 171 6.57 -15.94 0.41
CA ARG A 171 6.37 -15.20 1.67
C ARG A 171 6.87 -15.97 2.88
N LYS A 172 6.64 -17.29 2.93
CA LYS A 172 7.13 -18.20 3.98
C LYS A 172 8.64 -18.46 3.92
N GLY A 173 9.34 -17.99 2.88
CA GLY A 173 10.78 -18.20 2.70
C GLY A 173 11.13 -19.59 2.16
N VAL A 174 10.14 -20.31 1.60
CA VAL A 174 10.36 -21.61 0.94
C VAL A 174 10.93 -21.40 -0.47
N ILE A 175 10.65 -20.24 -1.08
CA ILE A 175 11.24 -19.79 -2.35
C ILE A 175 12.05 -18.52 -2.08
N GLU A 176 13.26 -18.49 -2.61
CA GLU A 176 14.22 -17.39 -2.52
C GLU A 176 14.51 -16.82 -3.92
N ILE A 177 15.08 -15.61 -3.98
CA ILE A 177 15.65 -15.06 -5.21
C ILE A 177 17.10 -15.52 -5.28
N ASP A 178 17.41 -16.31 -6.29
CA ASP A 178 18.76 -16.76 -6.63
C ASP A 178 19.37 -15.87 -7.72
N HIS A 179 20.69 -15.76 -7.69
CA HIS A 179 21.47 -15.15 -8.77
C HIS A 179 22.03 -16.28 -9.65
N ILE A 180 21.70 -16.31 -10.93
CA ILE A 180 22.12 -17.37 -11.86
C ILE A 180 23.64 -17.43 -11.92
N ILE A 181 24.27 -16.29 -12.19
CA ILE A 181 25.67 -16.00 -11.93
C ILE A 181 25.77 -15.58 -10.47
N PRO A 182 26.47 -16.34 -9.62
CA PRO A 182 26.61 -16.04 -8.20
C PRO A 182 27.23 -14.66 -7.94
N VAL A 183 26.77 -13.98 -6.89
CA VAL A 183 27.30 -12.65 -6.47
C VAL A 183 28.83 -12.64 -6.32
N ARG A 184 29.42 -13.75 -5.86
CA ARG A 184 30.87 -13.89 -5.64
C ARG A 184 31.72 -13.85 -6.92
N GLU A 185 31.10 -14.03 -8.08
CA GLU A 185 31.79 -13.95 -9.37
C GLU A 185 31.91 -12.50 -9.87
N PHE A 186 31.29 -11.54 -9.17
CA PHE A 186 31.31 -10.12 -9.50
C PHE A 186 32.21 -9.35 -8.55
N ASN A 187 32.96 -8.38 -9.08
CA ASN A 187 33.76 -7.46 -8.29
C ASN A 187 32.98 -6.16 -8.03
N ILE A 188 32.10 -6.20 -7.03
CA ILE A 188 31.24 -5.07 -6.66
C ILE A 188 31.87 -4.29 -5.52
N THR A 189 32.35 -3.08 -5.82
CA THR A 189 32.94 -2.12 -4.89
C THR A 189 32.03 -0.91 -4.64
N SER A 190 31.15 -0.60 -5.59
CA SER A 190 30.22 0.53 -5.53
C SER A 190 28.89 0.20 -6.23
N TYR A 191 27.89 1.06 -6.03
CA TYR A 191 26.61 0.96 -6.72
C TYR A 191 26.65 1.39 -8.19
N ASP A 192 27.72 2.09 -8.59
CA ASP A 192 27.90 2.61 -9.94
C ASP A 192 28.77 1.67 -10.80
N ASP A 193 29.19 0.53 -10.24
CA ASP A 193 29.99 -0.47 -10.94
C ASP A 193 29.15 -1.23 -11.99
N PRO A 194 29.68 -1.48 -13.20
CA PRO A 194 29.01 -2.30 -14.20
C PRO A 194 28.67 -3.72 -13.70
N ASP A 195 29.52 -4.26 -12.83
CA ASP A 195 29.34 -5.55 -12.15
C ASP A 195 28.13 -5.55 -11.22
N PHE A 196 27.83 -4.41 -10.57
CA PHE A 196 26.63 -4.27 -9.75
C PHE A 196 25.37 -4.38 -10.62
N ALA A 197 25.34 -3.62 -11.72
CA ALA A 197 24.22 -3.64 -12.66
C ALA A 197 24.03 -5.04 -13.27
N SER A 198 25.12 -5.72 -13.62
CA SER A 198 25.08 -7.07 -14.20
C SER A 198 24.62 -8.13 -13.19
N CYS A 199 25.14 -8.06 -11.95
CA CYS A 199 24.75 -8.95 -10.87
C CYS A 199 23.25 -8.84 -10.58
N TRP A 200 22.72 -7.62 -10.56
CA TRP A 200 21.31 -7.35 -10.23
C TRP A 200 20.39 -7.22 -11.44
N ALA A 201 20.88 -7.46 -12.66
CA ALA A 201 20.05 -7.47 -13.85
C ALA A 201 18.93 -8.50 -13.73
N LEU A 202 17.73 -8.19 -14.23
CA LEU A 202 16.60 -9.13 -14.20
C LEU A 202 16.97 -10.48 -14.83
N SER A 203 17.71 -10.50 -15.93
CA SER A 203 18.20 -11.72 -16.58
C SER A 203 19.03 -12.62 -15.66
N ASN A 204 19.68 -12.06 -14.63
CA ASN A 204 20.47 -12.81 -13.66
C ASN A 204 19.67 -13.25 -12.42
N LEU A 205 18.41 -12.85 -12.26
CA LEU A 205 17.58 -13.16 -11.10
C LEU A 205 16.53 -14.21 -11.42
N ARG A 206 16.38 -15.21 -10.55
CA ARG A 206 15.34 -16.25 -10.68
C ARG A 206 14.74 -16.68 -9.34
N PRO A 207 13.50 -17.17 -9.31
CA PRO A 207 13.01 -17.93 -8.16
C PRO A 207 13.71 -19.28 -8.06
N MET A 208 14.09 -19.68 -6.85
CA MET A 208 14.64 -21.01 -6.58
C MET A 208 14.12 -21.51 -5.24
N TRP A 209 13.93 -22.83 -5.12
CA TRP A 209 13.60 -23.43 -3.83
C TRP A 209 14.73 -23.17 -2.85
N ALA A 210 14.39 -22.67 -1.66
CA ALA A 210 15.36 -22.23 -0.66
C ALA A 210 16.35 -23.34 -0.26
N LYS A 211 15.88 -24.59 -0.22
CA LYS A 211 16.73 -25.76 0.04
C LYS A 211 17.77 -25.97 -1.06
N GLU A 212 17.35 -25.90 -2.32
CA GLU A 212 18.24 -26.06 -3.48
C GLU A 212 19.22 -24.89 -3.60
N ASN A 213 18.75 -23.66 -3.37
CA ASN A 213 19.57 -22.46 -3.40
C ASN A 213 20.71 -22.52 -2.36
N ARG A 214 20.40 -22.96 -1.14
CA ARG A 214 21.42 -23.17 -0.10
C ARG A 214 22.40 -24.29 -0.48
N SER A 215 21.91 -25.40 -1.03
CA SER A 215 22.77 -26.50 -1.50
C SER A 215 23.67 -26.11 -2.68
N LYS A 216 23.20 -25.21 -3.55
CA LYS A 216 23.98 -24.65 -4.68
C LYS A 216 25.25 -23.97 -4.18
N ASN A 217 25.22 -23.35 -2.98
CA ASN A 217 26.38 -22.71 -2.33
C ASN A 217 27.20 -21.81 -3.28
N GLY A 218 26.48 -20.99 -4.07
CA GLY A 218 27.10 -20.08 -5.04
C GLY A 218 27.80 -20.76 -6.21
N LYS A 219 27.50 -22.03 -6.54
CA LYS A 219 28.03 -22.68 -7.75
C LYS A 219 27.27 -22.25 -8.99
N ARG A 220 27.96 -22.04 -10.11
CA ARG A 220 27.31 -21.83 -11.41
C ARG A 220 26.78 -23.18 -11.93
N THR A 221 25.48 -23.27 -12.15
CA THR A 221 24.82 -24.52 -12.62
C THR A 221 24.41 -24.47 -14.09
N HIS A 222 24.47 -23.30 -14.72
CA HIS A 222 24.12 -23.10 -16.12
C HIS A 222 25.25 -22.36 -16.84
N LEU A 223 25.56 -22.84 -18.05
CA LEU A 223 26.31 -22.06 -19.02
C LEU A 223 25.34 -20.99 -19.55
N ILE A 224 25.76 -19.74 -19.49
CA ILE A 224 25.07 -18.60 -20.10
C ILE A 224 26.00 -18.11 -21.19
#